data_AF-A0A8X6SNM3-F1
#
_entry.id   AF-A0A8X6SNM3-F1
#
_cell.length_a   1.000
_cell.length_b   1.000
_cell.length_c   1.000
_cell.angle_alpha   90.00
_cell.angle_beta   90.00
_cell.angle_gamma   90.00
#
_symmetry.space_group_name_H-M   'P 1'
#
loop_
_entity.id
_entity.type
_entity.pdbx_description
1 polymer ?
#
loop_
_entity_poly.entity_id
_entity_poly.type
_entity_poly.pdbx_seq_one_letter_code
_entity_poly.pdbx_strand_id
1 'polypeptide(L)'
;MDLFLTLFERQMKLLDLGEDLWVPYLIDALPSDVISFIACEPEEKCKDYSCIRGMLLQRFKLTTEKFWELFSHHRKSPNGTWKDYYFEI
;
A
#
# COMPACT_ATOMS: atom_id res chain seq x y z
N MET A 1 -1.32 15.26 -4.37
CA MET A 1 0.09 15.27 -3.90
C MET A 1 0.33 13.87 -3.38
N ASP A 2 0.92 13.02 -4.21
CA ASP A 2 1.00 11.57 -4.03
C ASP A 2 2.34 11.15 -3.43
N LEU A 3 2.68 11.76 -2.31
CA LEU A 3 4.00 11.60 -1.68
C LEU A 3 4.28 10.13 -1.30
N PHE A 4 3.26 9.40 -0.86
CA PHE A 4 3.39 7.99 -0.47
C PHE A 4 3.75 7.08 -1.64
N LEU A 5 2.95 7.11 -2.71
CA LEU A 5 3.20 6.28 -3.89
C LEU A 5 4.58 6.60 -4.50
N THR A 6 4.97 7.88 -4.47
CA THR A 6 6.30 8.32 -4.91
C THR A 6 7.43 7.76 -4.03
N LEU A 7 7.24 7.74 -2.70
CA LEU A 7 8.20 7.16 -1.75
C LEU A 7 8.27 5.64 -1.89
N PHE A 8 7.13 4.98 -2.04
CA PHE A 8 7.02 3.53 -2.25
C PHE A 8 7.72 3.12 -3.55
N GLU A 9 7.42 3.78 -4.67
CA GLU A 9 8.09 3.55 -5.97
C GLU A 9 9.60 3.73 -5.85
N ARG A 10 10.05 4.73 -5.08
CA ARG A 10 11.48 4.94 -4.84
C ARG A 10 12.09 3.82 -3.99
N GLN A 11 11.39 3.31 -2.99
CA GLN A 11 11.85 2.16 -2.19
C GLN A 11 11.94 0.88 -3.03
N MET A 12 10.91 0.59 -3.83
CA MET A 12 10.92 -0.59 -4.70
C MET A 12 12.03 -0.52 -5.74
N LYS A 13 12.28 0.67 -6.32
CA LYS A 13 13.41 0.93 -7.22
C LYS A 13 14.78 0.81 -6.53
N LEU A 14 14.88 1.20 -5.26
CA LEU A 14 16.12 1.02 -4.49
C LEU A 14 16.41 -0.45 -4.17
N LEU A 15 15.37 -1.27 -4.06
CA LEU A 15 15.46 -2.70 -3.83
C LEU A 15 15.60 -3.52 -5.13
N ASP A 16 15.59 -2.85 -6.30
CA ASP A 16 15.61 -3.48 -7.63
C ASP A 16 14.53 -4.56 -7.81
N LEU A 17 13.36 -4.36 -7.18
CA LEU A 17 12.26 -5.32 -7.24
C LEU A 17 11.49 -5.15 -8.55
N GLY A 18 11.13 -6.27 -9.17
CA GLY A 18 10.24 -6.29 -10.33
C GLY A 18 8.84 -5.79 -9.98
N GLU A 19 8.16 -5.15 -10.93
CA GLU A 19 6.81 -4.59 -10.74
C GLU A 19 5.77 -5.64 -10.32
N ASP A 20 6.04 -6.92 -10.64
CA ASP A 20 5.27 -8.09 -10.20
C ASP A 20 5.25 -8.24 -8.67
N LEU A 21 6.32 -7.81 -7.99
CA LEU A 21 6.40 -7.82 -6.53
C LEU A 21 5.84 -6.54 -5.91
N TRP A 22 5.71 -5.45 -6.65
CA TRP A 22 5.27 -4.17 -6.07
C TRP A 22 3.84 -4.25 -5.53
N VAL A 23 2.98 -5.01 -6.19
CA VAL A 23 1.58 -5.20 -5.77
C VAL A 23 1.48 -5.87 -4.39
N PRO A 24 2.05 -7.06 -4.14
CA PRO A 24 1.96 -7.69 -2.83
C PRO A 24 2.63 -6.84 -1.75
N TYR A 25 3.76 -6.17 -2.03
CA TYR A 25 4.39 -5.24 -1.09
C TYR A 25 3.51 -4.01 -0.79
N LEU A 26 2.79 -3.51 -1.79
CA LEU A 26 1.86 -2.40 -1.60
C LEU A 26 0.67 -2.85 -0.74
N ILE A 27 0.09 -4.02 -1.02
CA ILE A 27 -1.04 -4.56 -0.24
C ILE A 27 -0.65 -4.75 1.23
N ASP A 28 0.55 -5.27 1.52
CA ASP A 28 1.05 -5.42 2.89
C ASP A 28 1.26 -4.06 3.59
N ALA A 29 1.70 -3.05 2.85
CA ALA A 29 1.87 -1.70 3.38
C ALA A 29 0.55 -0.92 3.57
N LEU A 30 -0.57 -1.42 3.04
CA LEU A 30 -1.87 -0.75 3.07
C LEU A 30 -2.70 -1.16 4.31
N PRO A 31 -3.50 -0.26 4.87
CA PRO A 31 -4.42 -0.61 5.96
C PRO A 31 -5.56 -1.52 5.46
N SER A 32 -6.14 -2.30 6.38
CA SER A 32 -7.14 -3.33 6.10
C SER A 32 -8.38 -2.83 5.34
N ASP A 33 -8.82 -1.59 5.57
CA ASP A 33 -9.92 -0.97 4.82
C ASP A 33 -9.59 -0.81 3.32
N VAL A 34 -8.34 -0.49 3.01
CA VAL A 34 -7.87 -0.35 1.63
C VAL A 34 -7.65 -1.72 1.00
N ILE A 35 -7.10 -2.69 1.75
CA ILE A 35 -6.96 -4.08 1.30
C ILE A 35 -8.33 -4.66 0.94
N SER A 36 -9.33 -4.45 1.80
CA SER A 36 -10.70 -4.91 1.55
C SER A 36 -11.33 -4.24 0.32
N PHE A 37 -11.00 -2.97 0.07
CA PHE A 37 -11.43 -2.28 -1.14
C PHE A 37 -10.78 -2.86 -2.39
N ILE A 38 -9.47 -3.17 -2.36
CA ILE A 38 -8.75 -3.82 -3.45
C ILE A 38 -9.29 -5.23 -3.68
N ALA A 39 -9.58 -5.98 -2.62
CA ALA A 39 -10.14 -7.34 -2.72
C ALA A 39 -11.54 -7.40 -3.36
N CYS A 40 -12.30 -6.30 -3.33
CA CYS A 40 -13.58 -6.18 -4.03
C CYS A 40 -13.44 -5.95 -5.54
N GLU A 41 -12.22 -5.69 -6.03
CA GLU A 41 -11.96 -5.40 -7.43
C GLU A 41 -11.42 -6.63 -8.16
N PRO A 42 -11.67 -6.77 -9.47
CA PRO A 42 -11.29 -7.96 -10.22
C PRO A 42 -9.78 -8.17 -10.21
N GLU A 43 -9.38 -9.44 -10.15
CA GLU A 43 -7.96 -9.85 -10.03
C GLU A 43 -7.08 -9.29 -11.16
N GLU A 44 -7.65 -9.11 -12.37
CA GLU A 44 -6.96 -8.47 -13.50
C GLU A 44 -6.51 -7.03 -13.18
N LYS A 45 -7.32 -6.24 -12.47
CA LYS A 45 -6.95 -4.89 -12.06
C LYS A 45 -6.01 -4.88 -10.85
N CYS A 46 -6.08 -5.92 -10.03
CA CYS A 46 -5.26 -6.07 -8.83
C CYS A 46 -3.86 -6.62 -9.13
N LYS A 47 -3.54 -6.96 -10.38
CA LYS A 47 -2.18 -7.38 -10.79
C LYS A 47 -1.32 -6.22 -11.30
N ASP A 48 -1.96 -5.16 -11.81
CA ASP A 48 -1.26 -4.00 -12.33
C ASP A 48 -1.11 -2.92 -11.26
N TYR A 49 0.13 -2.65 -10.84
CA TYR A 49 0.44 -1.57 -9.91
C TYR A 49 -0.13 -0.22 -10.40
N SER A 50 -0.01 0.08 -11.70
CA SER A 50 -0.55 1.31 -12.28
C SER A 50 -2.07 1.42 -12.14
N CYS A 51 -2.79 0.29 -12.21
CA CYS A 51 -4.23 0.24 -12.02
C CYS A 51 -4.61 0.49 -10.56
N ILE A 52 -3.96 -0.23 -9.62
CA ILE A 52 -4.16 -0.04 -8.17
C ILE A 52 -3.84 1.41 -7.77
N ARG A 53 -2.73 1.96 -8.26
CA ARG A 53 -2.32 3.34 -8.02
C ARG A 53 -3.41 4.33 -8.45
N GLY A 54 -3.98 4.14 -9.64
CA GLY A 54 -5.09 4.95 -10.14
C GLY A 54 -6.36 4.81 -9.29
N MET A 55 -6.69 3.61 -8.83
CA MET A 55 -7.85 3.35 -7.98
C MET A 55 -7.70 3.97 -6.59
N LEU A 56 -6.52 3.85 -5.98
CA LEU A 56 -6.20 4.49 -4.69
C LEU A 56 -6.37 6.00 -4.80
N LEU A 57 -5.82 6.58 -5.86
CA LEU A 57 -5.96 7.98 -6.21
C LEU A 57 -7.41 8.42 -6.40
N GLN A 58 -8.19 7.65 -7.17
CA GLN A 58 -9.55 8.03 -7.53
C GLN A 58 -10.53 7.88 -6.35
N ARG A 59 -10.40 6.79 -5.57
CA ARG A 59 -11.31 6.43 -4.47
C ARG A 59 -11.00 7.20 -3.18
N PHE A 60 -9.72 7.22 -2.78
CA PHE A 60 -9.32 7.88 -1.54
C PHE A 60 -9.02 9.37 -1.74
N LYS A 61 -9.00 9.84 -3.01
CA LYS A 61 -8.65 11.21 -3.39
C LYS A 61 -7.33 11.68 -2.77
N LEU A 62 -6.46 10.74 -2.36
CA LEU A 62 -5.23 10.88 -1.55
C LEU A 62 -4.85 12.33 -1.24
N THR A 63 -5.71 13.02 -0.50
CA THR A 63 -5.36 14.25 0.16
C THR A 63 -4.56 13.81 1.36
N THR A 64 -3.42 14.45 1.54
CA THR A 64 -2.44 14.17 2.58
C THR A 64 -3.11 13.83 3.92
N GLU A 65 -4.19 14.51 4.28
CA GLU A 65 -4.99 14.28 5.50
C GLU A 65 -5.65 12.90 5.64
N LYS A 66 -6.39 12.39 4.63
CA LYS A 66 -7.02 11.06 4.72
C LYS A 66 -5.99 9.94 4.75
N PHE A 67 -4.86 10.17 4.08
CA PHE A 67 -3.71 9.28 4.16
C PHE A 67 -3.13 9.27 5.58
N TRP A 68 -2.88 10.43 6.20
CA TRP A 68 -2.42 10.48 7.59
C TRP A 68 -3.44 9.89 8.56
N GLU A 69 -4.73 10.08 8.38
CA GLU A 69 -5.77 9.49 9.24
C GLU A 69 -5.73 7.95 9.20
N LEU A 70 -5.80 7.36 7.99
CA LEU A 70 -5.76 5.90 7.79
C LEU A 70 -4.44 5.26 8.28
N PHE A 71 -3.31 5.93 8.07
CA PHE A 71 -1.99 5.39 8.44
C PHE A 71 -1.54 5.76 9.86
N SER A 72 -2.05 6.83 10.46
CA SER A 72 -1.78 7.18 11.88
C SER A 72 -2.41 6.17 12.83
N HIS A 73 -3.56 5.60 12.46
CA HIS A 73 -4.19 4.50 13.21
C HIS A 73 -3.33 3.23 13.16
N HIS A 74 -2.63 2.97 12.05
CA HIS A 74 -1.78 1.80 11.89
C HIS A 74 -0.42 1.93 12.61
N ARG A 75 0.04 3.15 12.93
CA ARG A 75 1.33 3.40 13.60
C ARG A 75 1.34 3.18 15.11
N LYS A 76 0.25 2.68 15.71
CA LYS A 76 0.14 2.35 17.14
C LYS A 76 -0.03 0.86 17.39
N SER A 77 0.96 0.09 16.99
CA SER A 77 1.41 -1.03 17.82
C SER A 77 2.67 -0.55 18.56
N PRO A 78 2.63 -0.35 19.90
CA PRO A 78 3.81 0.05 20.66
C PRO A 78 4.92 -1.01 20.70
N ASN A 79 4.62 -2.25 20.27
CA ASN A 79 5.48 -3.43 20.48
C ASN A 79 5.78 -4.23 19.21
N GLY A 80 5.31 -3.82 18.02
CA GLY A 80 5.57 -4.55 16.77
C GLY A 80 6.65 -3.86 15.96
N THR A 81 7.84 -4.45 15.94
CA THR A 81 8.87 -4.07 14.97
C THR A 81 8.38 -4.44 13.57
N TRP A 82 8.76 -3.71 12.52
CA TRP A 82 8.50 -4.09 11.11
C TRP A 82 8.92 -5.54 10.75
N LYS A 83 9.71 -6.18 11.60
CA LYS A 83 10.09 -7.61 11.50
C LYS A 83 8.98 -8.58 11.91
N ASP A 84 8.02 -8.18 12.74
CA ASP A 84 6.99 -9.08 13.28
C ASP A 84 5.90 -9.40 12.25
N TYR A 85 5.71 -8.57 11.22
CA TYR A 85 4.79 -8.86 10.11
C TYR A 85 5.37 -9.83 9.07
N TYR A 86 6.69 -10.04 9.04
CA TYR A 86 7.38 -10.80 7.99
C TYR A 86 7.45 -12.31 8.26
N PHE A 87 7.01 -12.80 9.43
CA PHE A 87 7.18 -14.20 9.85
C PHE A 87 5.94 -14.81 10.52
N GLU A 88 4.81 -14.85 9.82
CA GLU A 88 3.83 -15.91 10.02
C GLU A 88 3.70 -16.72 8.72
N ILE A 89 4.54 -17.75 8.58
CA ILE A 89 4.32 -18.94 7.73
C ILE A 89 4.01 -20.10 8.67
#